data_AF-A0A7V3XDC2-F1
#
_entry.id   AF-A0A7V3XDC2-F1
#
_cell.length_a   1.000
_cell.length_b   1.000
_cell.length_c   1.000
_cell.angle_alpha   90.00
_cell.angle_beta   90.00
_cell.angle_gamma   90.00
#
_symmetry.space_group_name_H-M   'P 1'
#
loop_
_entity.id
_entity.type
_entity.pdbx_description
1 polymer ?
#
loop_
_entity_poly.entity_id
_entity_poly.type
_entity_poly.pdbx_seq_one_letter_code
_entity_poly.pdbx_strand_id
1 'polypeptide(L)'
;MDVVEFSEYPHQPDNDRQTSPTETQAGERTVQGGGAPEEGFVAAGEEGKAQPSGAPEGSPEKVEETPRDVPEGPAGSPETSLEAPEKVEEDELTLIKEQLALKEEEARSYYDRLLRLQAEFENFRKRMAKEKAEFTKYANEELVKNLLPVLDNLERALASAEQQKDFEGLSKGVEMIFKQLYEILKKAGLTDIEALHQPFDPVVHQAVARTESSEVENNTIIEVLQKGYYFHDRVLRPAMVKVVTQSS
;
A
#
# COMPACT_ATOMS: atom_id res chain seq x y z
N MET A 1 -13.99 69.36 49.26
CA MET A 1 -14.30 68.44 48.14
C MET A 1 -14.38 67.06 48.74
N ASP A 2 -15.62 66.67 48.92
CA ASP A 2 -16.13 65.81 49.98
C ASP A 2 -16.18 64.32 49.59
N VAL A 3 -16.16 63.49 50.63
CA VAL A 3 -16.90 62.23 50.92
C VAL A 3 -18.07 61.97 49.95
N VAL A 4 -18.40 60.75 49.48
CA VAL A 4 -19.33 59.70 50.04
C VAL A 4 -19.29 58.49 49.06
N GLU A 5 -19.07 57.22 49.45
CA GLU A 5 -19.95 56.18 50.03
C GLU A 5 -21.27 55.81 49.28
N PHE A 6 -21.43 54.49 49.03
CA PHE A 6 -22.63 53.61 48.93
C PHE A 6 -23.99 54.10 48.36
N SER A 7 -24.58 53.30 47.46
CA SER A 7 -26.03 52.95 47.37
C SER A 7 -26.24 52.01 46.16
N GLU A 8 -26.41 50.70 46.35
CA GLU A 8 -27.67 49.94 46.50
C GLU A 8 -28.42 49.59 45.20
N TYR A 9 -28.84 48.32 45.19
CA TYR A 9 -29.55 47.52 44.18
C TYR A 9 -30.97 48.03 43.85
N PRO A 10 -31.64 47.46 42.82
CA PRO A 10 -32.70 46.50 43.19
C PRO A 10 -32.82 45.23 42.32
N HIS A 11 -33.45 44.24 42.97
CA HIS A 11 -33.94 42.90 42.65
C HIS A 11 -34.55 42.61 41.26
N GLN A 12 -34.18 41.43 40.69
CA GLN A 12 -34.96 40.19 40.41
C GLN A 12 -36.35 40.27 39.71
N PRO A 13 -36.77 39.25 38.92
CA PRO A 13 -37.11 37.94 39.51
C PRO A 13 -36.75 36.69 38.70
N ASP A 14 -36.96 35.58 39.41
CA ASP A 14 -36.69 34.18 39.14
C ASP A 14 -37.34 33.59 37.89
N ASN A 15 -36.70 32.56 37.33
CA ASN A 15 -37.46 31.47 36.73
C ASN A 15 -36.73 30.13 36.93
N ASP A 16 -37.32 29.33 37.80
CA ASP A 16 -37.02 27.93 38.05
C ASP A 16 -36.95 27.09 36.78
N ARG A 17 -35.99 26.17 36.74
CA ARG A 17 -36.18 24.80 36.20
C ARG A 17 -35.03 23.89 36.64
N GLN A 18 -35.28 23.25 37.78
CA GLN A 18 -35.16 21.82 38.01
C GLN A 18 -33.81 21.15 37.66
N THR A 19 -33.00 21.00 38.70
CA THR A 19 -32.08 19.88 38.85
C THR A 19 -32.85 18.63 39.29
N SER A 20 -32.48 17.46 38.77
CA SER A 20 -32.63 16.17 39.44
C SER A 20 -31.61 15.16 38.88
N PRO A 21 -30.98 14.32 39.72
CA PRO A 21 -29.85 13.47 39.38
C PRO A 21 -30.27 12.00 39.13
N THR A 22 -29.44 11.19 38.47
CA THR A 22 -29.52 9.72 38.55
C THR A 22 -28.13 9.16 38.27
N GLU A 23 -27.34 8.87 39.30
CA GLU A 23 -27.22 7.57 40.00
C GLU A 23 -26.67 6.43 39.12
N THR A 24 -25.36 6.24 39.30
CA THR A 24 -24.61 5.00 39.15
C THR A 24 -25.24 3.87 39.95
N GLN A 25 -25.43 2.70 39.33
CA GLN A 25 -25.50 1.44 40.07
C GLN A 25 -24.75 0.33 39.34
N ALA A 26 -23.92 -0.35 40.12
CA ALA A 26 -23.13 -1.52 39.78
C ALA A 26 -23.92 -2.81 40.00
N GLY A 27 -23.53 -3.86 39.28
CA GLY A 27 -23.86 -5.28 39.49
C GLY A 27 -23.29 -6.06 38.30
N GLU A 28 -22.13 -6.72 38.41
CA GLU A 28 -21.93 -8.11 38.88
C GLU A 28 -22.86 -9.12 38.18
N ARG A 29 -22.46 -10.30 37.67
CA ARG A 29 -21.21 -11.06 37.50
C ARG A 29 -21.63 -12.36 36.78
N THR A 30 -20.85 -12.88 35.82
CA THR A 30 -20.55 -14.32 35.55
C THR A 30 -19.77 -14.39 34.22
N VAL A 31 -18.46 -14.64 34.13
CA VAL A 31 -17.60 -15.80 34.49
C VAL A 31 -17.95 -17.11 33.78
N GLN A 32 -17.28 -17.34 32.66
CA GLN A 32 -16.68 -18.60 32.14
C GLN A 32 -15.99 -18.21 30.83
N GLY A 33 -14.73 -18.51 30.49
CA GLY A 33 -13.69 -19.34 31.07
C GLY A 33 -12.74 -19.73 29.92
N GLY A 34 -11.42 -19.61 30.13
CA GLY A 34 -10.36 -20.12 29.24
C GLY A 34 -9.99 -19.17 28.09
N GLY A 35 -8.73 -18.88 27.79
CA GLY A 35 -7.44 -19.34 28.27
C GLY A 35 -6.43 -18.79 27.25
N ALA A 36 -5.43 -18.05 27.71
CA ALA A 36 -4.24 -17.79 26.90
C ALA A 36 -3.40 -19.08 26.85
N PRO A 37 -2.68 -19.30 25.75
CA PRO A 37 -1.23 -19.18 25.92
C PRO A 37 -0.55 -18.42 24.78
N GLU A 38 0.67 -18.00 25.12
CA GLU A 38 1.70 -17.44 24.27
C GLU A 38 2.24 -18.44 23.24
N GLU A 39 3.06 -17.89 22.32
CA GLU A 39 4.03 -18.51 21.42
C GLU A 39 3.53 -19.09 20.08
N GLY A 40 4.18 -18.65 18.99
CA GLY A 40 4.03 -19.25 17.67
C GLY A 40 4.34 -18.33 16.50
N PHE A 41 5.58 -17.85 16.41
CA PHE A 41 6.14 -17.26 15.19
C PHE A 41 6.20 -18.36 14.11
N VAL A 42 5.31 -18.31 13.12
CA VAL A 42 5.33 -19.28 12.01
C VAL A 42 6.07 -18.67 10.82
N ALA A 43 7.35 -19.03 10.73
CA ALA A 43 8.12 -18.96 9.50
C ALA A 43 7.63 -20.05 8.56
N ALA A 44 7.22 -19.68 7.35
CA ALA A 44 7.09 -20.60 6.23
C ALA A 44 8.01 -20.10 5.12
N GLY A 45 9.15 -20.77 4.99
CA GLY A 45 10.08 -20.61 3.89
C GLY A 45 9.58 -21.34 2.65
N GLU A 46 9.64 -20.67 1.50
CA GLU A 46 9.66 -21.31 0.19
C GLU A 46 11.10 -21.20 -0.34
N GLU A 47 11.86 -22.28 -0.15
CA GLU A 47 13.14 -22.49 -0.82
C GLU A 47 12.89 -22.98 -2.25
N GLY A 48 12.96 -22.07 -3.22
CA GLY A 48 13.14 -22.41 -4.63
C GLY A 48 14.62 -22.66 -4.92
N LYS A 49 15.10 -23.90 -4.77
CA LYS A 49 16.40 -24.33 -5.29
C LYS A 49 16.22 -25.14 -6.57
N ALA A 50 16.73 -24.56 -7.66
CA ALA A 50 16.95 -25.20 -8.94
C ALA A 50 17.98 -26.34 -8.83
N GLN A 51 17.72 -27.41 -9.57
CA GLN A 51 18.60 -28.56 -9.77
C GLN A 51 19.88 -28.18 -10.55
N PRO A 52 21.04 -28.76 -10.21
CA PRO A 52 22.07 -29.07 -11.18
C PRO A 52 21.95 -30.54 -11.62
N SER A 53 22.05 -30.75 -12.93
CA SER A 53 22.01 -32.04 -13.61
C SER A 53 23.37 -32.74 -13.53
N GLY A 54 23.34 -34.05 -13.23
CA GLY A 54 24.10 -35.05 -13.99
C GLY A 54 25.44 -35.54 -13.43
N ALA A 55 25.42 -36.67 -12.71
CA ALA A 55 26.25 -37.86 -12.97
C ALA A 55 25.69 -39.05 -12.16
N PRO A 56 25.66 -40.28 -12.71
CA PRO A 56 24.97 -41.41 -12.10
C PRO A 56 25.91 -42.28 -11.27
N GLU A 57 25.42 -42.88 -10.18
CA GLU A 57 25.88 -44.21 -9.72
C GLU A 57 24.96 -44.75 -8.61
N GLY A 58 24.18 -45.78 -8.95
CA GLY A 58 23.66 -46.79 -8.03
C GLY A 58 23.83 -48.14 -8.74
N SER A 59 23.82 -49.32 -8.14
CA SER A 59 23.73 -49.83 -6.77
C SER A 59 24.14 -51.33 -6.90
N PRO A 60 24.38 -52.06 -5.80
CA PRO A 60 25.04 -53.37 -5.82
C PRO A 60 24.06 -54.52 -6.13
N GLU A 61 24.53 -55.59 -6.78
CA GLU A 61 23.78 -56.85 -6.93
C GLU A 61 24.64 -58.06 -6.54
N LYS A 62 23.94 -59.12 -6.09
CA LYS A 62 24.32 -60.17 -5.16
C LYS A 62 24.82 -61.45 -5.87
N VAL A 63 25.58 -62.23 -5.08
CA VAL A 63 26.32 -63.49 -5.28
C VAL A 63 25.48 -64.71 -5.72
N GLU A 64 26.01 -65.58 -6.62
CA GLU A 64 26.12 -67.07 -6.48
C GLU A 64 26.94 -67.77 -7.62
N GLU A 65 27.23 -69.05 -7.43
CA GLU A 65 28.50 -69.79 -7.61
C GLU A 65 28.85 -70.54 -8.95
N THR A 66 30.16 -70.52 -9.31
CA THR A 66 31.11 -71.59 -9.79
C THR A 66 30.86 -72.42 -11.10
N PRO A 67 31.85 -73.17 -11.69
CA PRO A 67 33.31 -73.33 -11.44
C PRO A 67 34.29 -73.34 -12.68
N ARG A 68 35.60 -73.18 -12.39
CA ARG A 68 36.84 -73.72 -13.03
C ARG A 68 37.22 -73.37 -14.49
N ASP A 69 38.42 -72.82 -14.73
CA ASP A 69 39.66 -73.59 -15.04
C ASP A 69 40.93 -72.69 -15.07
N VAL A 70 42.12 -73.28 -14.85
CA VAL A 70 43.47 -72.65 -14.75
C VAL A 70 44.30 -73.05 -16.00
N PRO A 71 45.14 -72.18 -16.62
CA PRO A 71 46.61 -72.13 -16.37
C PRO A 71 47.24 -70.71 -16.50
N GLU A 72 48.16 -70.24 -15.65
CA GLU A 72 49.62 -70.50 -15.54
C GLU A 72 50.54 -69.69 -16.50
N GLY A 73 51.03 -68.54 -16.01
CA GLY A 73 52.37 -67.91 -16.19
C GLY A 73 52.90 -67.45 -17.58
N PRO A 74 54.04 -66.69 -17.65
CA PRO A 74 54.84 -66.09 -16.57
C PRO A 74 55.23 -64.60 -16.80
N ALA A 75 55.97 -64.10 -15.81
CA ALA A 75 56.47 -62.75 -15.56
C ALA A 75 57.42 -62.13 -16.60
N GLY A 76 57.57 -60.80 -16.50
CA GLY A 76 58.68 -60.06 -17.10
C GLY A 76 58.63 -58.56 -16.81
N SER A 77 59.16 -58.15 -15.65
CA SER A 77 59.65 -56.77 -15.43
C SER A 77 60.98 -56.59 -16.20
N PRO A 78 61.36 -55.35 -16.58
CA PRO A 78 62.26 -54.64 -15.68
C PRO A 78 62.02 -53.12 -15.58
N GLU A 79 62.51 -52.59 -14.47
CA GLU A 79 62.53 -51.19 -14.04
C GLU A 79 63.26 -50.25 -15.02
N THR A 80 62.83 -48.98 -15.07
CA THR A 80 63.76 -47.84 -15.28
C THR A 80 63.14 -46.52 -14.81
N SER A 81 63.92 -45.80 -14.00
CA SER A 81 63.90 -44.34 -13.75
C SER A 81 62.82 -43.75 -12.83
N LEU A 82 63.08 -43.82 -11.52
CA LEU A 82 62.48 -42.96 -10.49
C LEU A 82 63.48 -41.87 -10.11
N GLU A 83 63.36 -40.67 -10.68
CA GLU A 83 64.04 -39.45 -10.20
C GLU A 83 63.45 -38.22 -10.92
N ALA A 84 62.16 -37.91 -10.69
CA ALA A 84 61.51 -36.69 -11.18
C ALA A 84 60.14 -36.25 -10.56
N PRO A 85 59.45 -36.97 -9.64
CA PRO A 85 58.07 -36.56 -9.28
C PRO A 85 57.98 -35.49 -8.18
N GLU A 86 58.89 -35.46 -7.19
CA GLU A 86 58.70 -34.62 -5.99
C GLU A 86 58.85 -33.10 -6.24
N LYS A 87 59.76 -32.67 -7.13
CA LYS A 87 59.95 -31.24 -7.41
C LYS A 87 58.82 -30.63 -8.24
N VAL A 88 58.16 -31.44 -9.06
CA VAL A 88 57.03 -30.99 -9.91
C VAL A 88 55.77 -30.82 -9.05
N GLU A 89 55.54 -31.73 -8.10
CA GLU A 89 54.42 -31.60 -7.15
C GLU A 89 54.58 -30.41 -6.20
N GLU A 90 55.78 -30.09 -5.74
CA GLU A 90 56.03 -28.90 -4.90
C GLU A 90 55.81 -27.58 -5.64
N ASP A 91 56.22 -27.48 -6.92
CA ASP A 91 55.97 -26.30 -7.76
C ASP A 91 54.47 -26.13 -8.10
N GLU A 92 53.73 -27.22 -8.33
CA GLU A 92 52.28 -27.16 -8.53
C GLU A 92 51.52 -26.76 -7.26
N LEU A 93 51.93 -27.30 -6.10
CA LEU A 93 51.36 -26.96 -4.79
C LEU A 93 51.57 -25.49 -4.42
N THR A 94 52.73 -24.91 -4.77
CA THR A 94 53.00 -23.49 -4.52
C THR A 94 52.17 -22.59 -5.44
N LEU A 95 52.04 -22.93 -6.73
CA LEU A 95 51.19 -22.21 -7.68
C LEU A 95 49.72 -22.20 -7.23
N ILE A 96 49.19 -23.35 -6.79
CA ILE A 96 47.80 -23.47 -6.31
C ILE A 96 47.58 -22.62 -5.06
N LYS A 97 48.54 -22.61 -4.12
CA LYS A 97 48.46 -21.77 -2.90
C LYS A 97 48.46 -20.28 -3.24
N GLU A 98 49.25 -19.86 -4.21
CA GLU A 98 49.29 -18.47 -4.67
C GLU A 98 47.97 -18.07 -5.34
N GLN A 99 47.42 -18.91 -6.22
CA GLN A 99 46.11 -18.69 -6.84
C GLN A 99 44.98 -18.64 -5.80
N LEU A 100 45.01 -19.52 -4.80
CA LEU A 100 44.03 -19.54 -3.72
C LEU A 100 44.10 -18.26 -2.89
N ALA A 101 45.31 -17.79 -2.55
CA ALA A 101 45.50 -16.53 -1.83
C ALA A 101 44.96 -15.33 -2.62
N LEU A 102 45.23 -15.26 -3.94
CA LEU A 102 44.69 -14.22 -4.81
C LEU A 102 43.16 -14.25 -4.86
N LYS A 103 42.56 -15.45 -4.97
CA LYS A 103 41.10 -15.62 -4.99
C LYS A 103 40.45 -15.26 -3.66
N GLU A 104 41.09 -15.57 -2.53
CA GLU A 104 40.62 -15.14 -1.21
C GLU A 104 40.67 -13.62 -1.05
N GLU A 105 41.71 -12.96 -1.56
CA GLU A 105 41.80 -11.49 -1.54
C GLU A 105 40.72 -10.85 -2.42
N GLU A 106 40.53 -11.36 -3.65
CA GLU A 106 39.41 -10.94 -4.52
C GLU A 106 38.06 -11.11 -3.81
N ALA A 107 37.82 -12.27 -3.19
CA ALA A 107 36.58 -12.56 -2.47
C ALA A 107 36.35 -11.59 -1.29
N ARG A 108 37.40 -11.29 -0.51
CA ARG A 108 37.34 -10.28 0.57
C ARG A 108 37.02 -8.90 0.02
N SER A 109 37.67 -8.49 -1.08
CA SER A 109 37.41 -7.19 -1.70
C SER A 109 35.95 -7.05 -2.18
N TYR A 110 35.38 -8.12 -2.74
CA TYR A 110 33.98 -8.15 -3.14
C TYR A 110 33.04 -8.11 -1.95
N TYR A 111 33.34 -8.87 -0.89
CA TYR A 111 32.54 -8.89 0.32
C TYR A 111 32.50 -7.51 0.99
N ASP A 112 33.64 -6.82 1.09
CA ASP A 112 33.71 -5.45 1.62
C ASP A 112 32.90 -4.47 0.75
N ARG A 113 32.98 -4.62 -0.58
CA ARG A 113 32.17 -3.82 -1.51
C ARG A 113 30.69 -4.09 -1.34
N LEU A 114 30.28 -5.34 -1.11
CA LEU A 114 28.90 -5.73 -0.87
C LEU A 114 28.37 -5.17 0.44
N LEU A 115 29.14 -5.25 1.53
CA LEU A 115 28.77 -4.65 2.83
C LEU A 115 28.58 -3.13 2.71
N ARG A 116 29.49 -2.46 2.00
CA ARG A 116 29.37 -1.03 1.73
C ARG A 116 28.12 -0.72 0.89
N LEU A 117 27.87 -1.49 -0.16
CA LEU A 117 26.68 -1.32 -1.02
C LEU A 117 25.39 -1.55 -0.22
N GLN A 118 25.37 -2.54 0.68
CA GLN A 118 24.25 -2.78 1.58
C GLN A 118 24.00 -1.58 2.49
N ALA A 119 25.03 -1.02 3.10
CA ALA A 119 24.91 0.17 3.93
C ALA A 119 24.43 1.40 3.12
N GLU A 120 24.96 1.59 1.91
CA GLU A 120 24.51 2.65 0.99
C GLU A 120 23.04 2.47 0.60
N PHE A 121 22.60 1.23 0.34
CA PHE A 121 21.22 0.90 0.03
C PHE A 121 20.27 1.14 1.20
N GLU A 122 20.67 0.78 2.43
CA GLU A 122 19.87 1.06 3.62
C GLU A 122 19.71 2.56 3.87
N ASN A 123 20.79 3.33 3.70
CA ASN A 123 20.75 4.79 3.78
C ASN A 123 19.87 5.40 2.70
N PHE A 124 19.98 4.91 1.46
CA PHE A 124 19.13 5.30 0.36
C PHE A 124 17.66 5.01 0.66
N ARG A 125 17.32 3.80 1.12
CA ARG A 125 15.95 3.41 1.47
C ARG A 125 15.36 4.31 2.56
N LYS A 126 16.14 4.60 3.61
CA LYS A 126 15.72 5.54 4.68
C LYS A 126 15.48 6.94 4.13
N ARG A 127 16.37 7.45 3.29
CA ARG A 127 16.22 8.76 2.63
C ARG A 127 14.97 8.81 1.75
N MET A 128 14.79 7.82 0.87
CA MET A 128 13.63 7.75 -0.01
C MET A 128 12.32 7.64 0.77
N ALA A 129 12.29 6.90 1.87
CA ALA A 129 11.11 6.81 2.72
C ALA A 129 10.75 8.19 3.32
N LYS A 130 11.76 8.95 3.76
CA LYS A 130 11.58 10.30 4.28
C LYS A 130 11.09 11.26 3.19
N GLU A 131 11.72 11.26 2.02
CA GLU A 131 11.31 12.09 0.89
C GLU A 131 9.89 11.78 0.43
N LYS A 132 9.51 10.49 0.36
CA LYS A 132 8.13 10.07 0.04
C LYS A 132 7.12 10.55 1.08
N ALA A 133 7.47 10.48 2.37
CA ALA A 133 6.62 10.96 3.44
C ALA A 133 6.43 12.49 3.37
N GLU A 134 7.51 13.24 3.10
CA GLU A 134 7.46 14.68 2.87
C GLU A 134 6.62 15.02 1.63
N PHE A 135 6.87 14.35 0.50
CA PHE A 135 6.08 14.53 -0.71
C PHE A 135 4.60 14.28 -0.46
N THR A 136 4.24 13.19 0.23
CA THR A 136 2.84 12.88 0.54
C THR A 136 2.20 13.93 1.46
N LYS A 137 2.98 14.47 2.42
CA LYS A 137 2.51 15.51 3.34
C LYS A 137 2.19 16.83 2.63
N TYR A 138 2.96 17.19 1.60
CA TYR A 138 2.82 18.45 0.87
C TYR A 138 2.18 18.30 -0.53
N ALA A 139 1.79 17.09 -0.93
CA ALA A 139 1.21 16.81 -2.25
C ALA A 139 -0.04 17.67 -2.56
N ASN A 140 -0.84 17.96 -1.53
CA ASN A 140 -2.08 18.73 -1.69
C ASN A 140 -1.88 20.25 -1.49
N GLU A 141 -0.64 20.71 -1.21
CA GLU A 141 -0.38 22.12 -0.89
C GLU A 141 -0.83 23.06 -2.00
N GLU A 142 -0.56 22.72 -3.26
CA GLU A 142 -0.97 23.52 -4.41
C GLU A 142 -2.50 23.56 -4.57
N LEU A 143 -3.17 22.42 -4.42
CA LEU A 143 -4.63 22.35 -4.47
C LEU A 143 -5.27 23.18 -3.36
N VAL A 144 -4.76 23.09 -2.13
CA VAL A 144 -5.25 23.88 -1.00
C VAL A 144 -5.07 25.38 -1.27
N LYS A 145 -3.90 25.82 -1.76
CA LYS A 145 -3.67 27.22 -2.15
C LYS A 145 -4.66 27.70 -3.21
N ASN A 146 -4.95 26.86 -4.21
CA ASN A 146 -5.91 27.19 -5.26
C ASN A 146 -7.36 27.23 -4.76
N LEU A 147 -7.69 26.53 -3.67
CA LEU A 147 -9.01 26.53 -3.05
C LEU A 147 -9.26 27.73 -2.12
N LEU A 148 -8.21 28.38 -1.58
CA LEU A 148 -8.37 29.53 -0.67
C LEU A 148 -9.27 30.64 -1.24
N PRO A 149 -9.14 31.08 -2.50
CA PRO A 149 -10.02 32.10 -3.05
C PRO A 149 -11.51 31.70 -3.08
N VAL A 150 -11.82 30.41 -3.17
CA VAL A 150 -13.21 29.91 -3.10
C VAL A 150 -13.73 30.04 -1.67
N LEU A 151 -12.90 29.70 -0.68
CA LEU A 151 -13.24 29.85 0.73
C LEU A 151 -13.47 31.33 1.09
N ASP A 152 -12.57 32.21 0.67
CA ASP A 152 -12.69 33.66 0.90
C ASP A 152 -13.98 34.23 0.27
N ASN A 153 -14.35 33.74 -0.92
CA ASN A 153 -15.55 34.15 -1.61
C ASN A 153 -16.82 33.62 -0.93
N LEU A 154 -16.79 32.40 -0.38
CA LEU A 154 -17.88 31.84 0.43
C LEU A 154 -18.10 32.64 1.71
N GLU A 155 -17.04 32.95 2.45
CA GLU A 155 -17.12 33.77 3.66
C GLU A 155 -17.73 35.15 3.36
N ARG A 156 -17.29 35.79 2.27
CA ARG A 156 -17.85 37.07 1.82
C ARG A 156 -19.33 36.97 1.42
N ALA A 157 -19.72 35.87 0.76
CA ALA A 157 -21.11 35.64 0.37
C ALA A 157 -22.01 35.44 1.59
N LEU A 158 -21.56 34.68 2.59
CA LEU A 158 -22.29 34.46 3.85
C LEU A 158 -22.46 35.77 4.64
N ALA A 159 -21.39 36.55 4.80
CA ALA A 159 -21.46 37.84 5.49
C ALA A 159 -22.42 38.82 4.81
N SER A 160 -22.50 38.78 3.46
CA SER A 160 -23.42 39.62 2.69
C SER A 160 -24.88 39.17 2.83
N ALA A 161 -25.11 37.85 2.90
CA ALA A 161 -26.45 37.27 3.08
C ALA A 161 -27.08 37.61 4.43
N GLU A 162 -26.27 37.74 5.49
CA GLU A 162 -26.73 38.17 6.82
C GLU A 162 -27.18 39.63 6.82
N GLN A 163 -26.57 40.48 5.98
CA GLN A 163 -26.83 41.91 5.92
C GLN A 163 -27.95 42.28 4.93
N GLN A 164 -28.12 41.52 3.86
CA GLN A 164 -29.08 41.81 2.79
C GLN A 164 -29.97 40.59 2.50
N LYS A 165 -31.29 40.78 2.54
CA LYS A 165 -32.29 39.78 2.12
C LYS A 165 -32.45 39.73 0.59
N ASP A 166 -31.36 39.86 -0.15
CA ASP A 166 -31.35 39.71 -1.61
C ASP A 166 -31.02 38.25 -1.97
N PHE A 167 -32.07 37.47 -2.20
CA PHE A 167 -31.94 36.05 -2.54
C PHE A 167 -31.39 35.83 -3.96
N GLU A 168 -31.68 36.74 -4.90
CA GLU A 168 -31.25 36.61 -6.29
C GLU A 168 -29.75 36.91 -6.43
N GLY A 169 -29.29 37.98 -5.78
CA GLY A 169 -27.87 38.30 -5.67
C GLY A 169 -27.07 37.19 -4.99
N LEU A 170 -27.62 36.61 -3.91
CA LEU A 170 -27.01 35.48 -3.21
C LEU A 170 -26.90 34.23 -4.09
N SER A 171 -28.00 33.85 -4.77
CA SER A 171 -28.02 32.69 -5.67
C SER A 171 -26.95 32.79 -6.75
N LYS A 172 -26.84 33.96 -7.39
CA LYS A 172 -25.82 34.23 -8.41
C LYS A 172 -24.40 34.18 -7.85
N GLY A 173 -24.19 34.70 -6.64
CA GLY A 173 -22.90 34.63 -5.95
C GLY A 173 -22.46 33.19 -5.68
N VAL A 174 -23.39 32.35 -5.19
CA VAL A 174 -23.14 30.92 -4.97
C VAL A 174 -22.85 30.19 -6.28
N GLU A 175 -23.56 30.50 -7.36
CA GLU A 175 -23.30 29.92 -8.68
C GLU A 175 -21.88 30.26 -9.19
N MET A 176 -21.43 31.50 -8.99
CA MET A 176 -20.07 31.92 -9.36
C MET A 176 -19.00 31.15 -8.58
N ILE A 177 -19.21 30.97 -7.26
CA ILE A 177 -18.32 30.19 -6.40
C ILE A 177 -18.27 28.73 -6.85
N PHE A 178 -19.43 28.13 -7.16
CA PHE A 178 -19.49 26.76 -7.67
C PHE A 178 -18.69 26.60 -8.97
N LYS A 179 -18.85 27.51 -9.93
CA LYS A 179 -18.09 27.50 -11.18
C LYS A 179 -16.59 27.62 -10.93
N GLN A 180 -16.18 28.52 -10.04
CA GLN A 180 -14.77 28.68 -9.68
C GLN A 180 -14.19 27.40 -9.06
N LEU A 181 -14.90 26.78 -8.10
CA LEU A 181 -14.51 25.52 -7.48
C LEU A 181 -14.36 24.42 -8.53
N TYR A 182 -15.35 24.29 -9.42
CA TYR A 182 -15.34 23.26 -10.45
C TYR A 182 -14.16 23.42 -11.42
N GLU A 183 -13.84 24.65 -11.83
CA GLU A 183 -12.68 24.94 -12.68
C GLU A 183 -11.35 24.61 -12.00
N ILE A 184 -11.22 24.87 -10.70
CA ILE A 184 -10.02 24.48 -9.93
C ILE A 184 -9.86 22.97 -9.91
N LEU A 185 -10.93 22.24 -9.62
CA LEU A 185 -10.92 20.77 -9.57
C LEU A 185 -10.63 20.17 -10.95
N LYS A 186 -11.19 20.73 -12.02
CA LYS A 186 -10.94 20.30 -13.40
C LYS A 186 -9.47 20.48 -13.79
N LYS A 187 -8.87 21.62 -13.44
CA LYS A 187 -7.42 21.85 -13.63
C LYS A 187 -6.55 20.89 -12.82
N ALA A 188 -7.01 20.50 -11.63
CA ALA A 188 -6.33 19.50 -10.80
C ALA A 188 -6.46 18.06 -11.34
N GLY A 189 -7.28 17.82 -12.38
CA GLY A 189 -7.43 16.51 -13.02
C GLY A 189 -8.79 15.84 -12.80
N LEU A 190 -9.77 16.51 -12.20
CA LEU A 190 -11.14 15.99 -12.07
C LEU A 190 -11.88 16.05 -13.41
N THR A 191 -12.50 14.96 -13.83
CA THR A 191 -13.39 14.94 -15.02
C THR A 191 -14.69 14.20 -14.72
N ASP A 192 -15.79 14.62 -15.33
CA ASP A 192 -17.13 14.02 -15.10
C ASP A 192 -17.25 12.68 -15.82
N ILE A 193 -17.95 11.73 -15.18
CA ILE A 193 -18.39 10.49 -15.83
C ILE A 193 -19.75 10.76 -16.49
N GLU A 194 -19.78 10.80 -17.82
CA GLU A 194 -21.01 10.92 -18.60
C GLU A 194 -21.80 9.60 -18.57
N ALA A 195 -22.83 9.55 -17.72
CA ALA A 195 -23.58 8.33 -17.45
C ALA A 195 -25.01 8.35 -18.03
N LEU A 196 -25.62 9.53 -18.19
CA LEU A 196 -27.02 9.62 -18.62
C LEU A 196 -27.17 9.13 -20.06
N HIS A 197 -28.16 8.24 -20.30
CA HIS A 197 -28.44 7.61 -21.60
C HIS A 197 -27.31 6.72 -22.15
N GLN A 198 -26.29 6.42 -21.35
CA GLN A 198 -25.22 5.49 -21.71
C GLN A 198 -25.56 4.06 -21.25
N PRO A 199 -24.96 3.03 -21.87
CA PRO A 199 -25.03 1.67 -21.33
C PRO A 199 -24.38 1.61 -19.95
N PHE A 200 -24.95 0.80 -19.06
CA PHE A 200 -24.39 0.57 -17.75
C PHE A 200 -23.05 -0.16 -17.84
N ASP A 201 -22.06 0.34 -17.09
CA ASP A 201 -20.71 -0.22 -17.01
C ASP A 201 -20.33 -0.33 -15.52
N PRO A 202 -20.19 -1.55 -14.97
CA PRO A 202 -19.82 -1.77 -13.57
C PRO A 202 -18.50 -1.13 -13.12
N VAL A 203 -17.59 -0.80 -14.04
CA VAL A 203 -16.29 -0.20 -13.71
C VAL A 203 -16.46 1.26 -13.27
N VAL A 204 -17.40 1.99 -13.87
CA VAL A 204 -17.55 3.45 -13.73
C VAL A 204 -18.93 3.86 -13.21
N HIS A 205 -19.87 2.91 -13.18
CA HIS A 205 -21.25 3.12 -12.76
C HIS A 205 -21.63 2.17 -11.61
N GLN A 206 -22.40 2.70 -10.65
CA GLN A 206 -23.00 1.96 -9.54
C GLN A 206 -24.53 2.00 -9.68
N ALA A 207 -25.13 0.88 -10.08
CA ALA A 207 -26.58 0.76 -10.17
C ALA A 207 -27.20 0.65 -8.77
N VAL A 208 -27.93 1.68 -8.35
CA VAL A 208 -28.61 1.71 -7.03
C VAL A 208 -30.11 1.48 -7.12
N ALA A 209 -30.69 1.66 -8.31
CA ALA A 209 -32.09 1.43 -8.59
C ALA A 209 -32.27 0.81 -9.98
N ARG A 210 -33.33 0.01 -10.12
CA ARG A 210 -33.74 -0.58 -11.40
C ARG A 210 -35.17 -0.18 -11.71
N THR A 211 -35.52 -0.02 -12.98
CA THR A 211 -36.88 0.29 -13.38
C THR A 211 -37.24 -0.40 -14.67
N GLU A 212 -38.47 -0.89 -14.71
CA GLU A 212 -39.04 -1.50 -15.90
C GLU A 212 -39.50 -0.40 -16.86
N SER A 213 -39.04 -0.46 -18.10
CA SER A 213 -39.49 0.40 -19.18
C SER A 213 -39.42 -0.37 -20.50
N SER A 214 -40.46 -0.21 -21.32
CA SER A 214 -40.50 -0.72 -22.69
C SER A 214 -40.02 0.31 -23.71
N GLU A 215 -39.75 1.55 -23.27
CA GLU A 215 -39.41 2.68 -24.15
C GLU A 215 -37.90 2.82 -24.37
N VAL A 216 -37.08 2.31 -23.44
CA VAL A 216 -35.63 2.45 -23.43
C VAL A 216 -35.00 1.06 -23.44
N GLU A 217 -33.83 0.94 -24.08
CA GLU A 217 -33.10 -0.31 -24.17
C GLU A 217 -32.73 -0.87 -22.79
N ASN A 218 -32.68 -2.20 -22.70
CA ASN A 218 -32.29 -2.89 -21.47
C ASN A 218 -30.85 -2.51 -21.09
N ASN A 219 -30.58 -2.40 -19.80
CA ASN A 219 -29.25 -2.07 -19.27
C ASN A 219 -28.75 -0.64 -19.61
N THR A 220 -29.66 0.27 -20.00
CA THR A 220 -29.36 1.69 -20.19
C THR A 220 -29.61 2.51 -18.93
N ILE A 221 -28.78 3.52 -18.70
CA ILE A 221 -28.93 4.46 -17.59
C ILE A 221 -29.97 5.52 -17.95
N ILE A 222 -31.02 5.63 -17.14
CA ILE A 222 -32.10 6.61 -17.33
C ILE A 222 -32.01 7.81 -16.41
N GLU A 223 -31.27 7.69 -15.31
CA GLU A 223 -31.14 8.75 -14.33
C GLU A 223 -29.79 8.63 -13.60
N VAL A 224 -29.14 9.78 -13.40
CA VAL A 224 -27.92 9.89 -12.59
C VAL A 224 -28.30 10.55 -11.27
N LEU A 225 -28.39 9.74 -10.21
CA LEU A 225 -28.73 10.22 -8.87
C LEU A 225 -27.54 10.94 -8.23
N GLN A 226 -26.32 10.53 -8.59
CA GLN A 226 -25.11 11.18 -8.15
C GLN A 226 -24.02 11.11 -9.20
N LYS A 227 -23.46 12.26 -9.56
CA LYS A 227 -22.35 12.35 -10.51
C LYS A 227 -21.16 11.51 -10.05
N GLY A 228 -20.60 10.76 -11.00
CA GLY A 228 -19.30 10.12 -10.87
C GLY A 228 -18.20 10.99 -11.45
N TYR A 229 -16.97 10.75 -11.02
CA TYR A 229 -15.80 11.49 -11.48
C TYR A 229 -14.59 10.58 -11.66
N TYR A 230 -13.81 10.86 -12.70
CA TYR A 230 -12.42 10.43 -12.79
C TYR A 230 -11.50 11.45 -12.14
N PHE A 231 -10.41 10.98 -11.57
CA PHE A 231 -9.27 11.80 -11.17
C PHE A 231 -8.06 11.32 -11.95
N HIS A 232 -7.59 12.15 -12.88
CA HIS A 232 -6.72 11.74 -13.97
C HIS A 232 -7.28 10.50 -14.68
N ASP A 233 -6.55 9.40 -14.69
CA ASP A 233 -6.89 8.18 -15.43
C ASP A 233 -7.65 7.15 -14.57
N ARG A 234 -8.03 7.50 -13.33
CA ARG A 234 -8.65 6.55 -12.38
C ARG A 234 -10.04 7.01 -11.97
N VAL A 235 -10.95 6.06 -11.78
CA VAL A 235 -12.26 6.32 -11.19
C VAL A 235 -12.05 6.76 -9.74
N LEU A 236 -12.32 8.03 -9.44
CA LEU A 236 -12.31 8.55 -8.08
C LEU A 236 -13.59 8.11 -7.36
N ARG A 237 -14.70 8.16 -8.10
CA ARG A 237 -16.02 7.83 -7.60
C ARG A 237 -16.91 7.40 -8.75
N PRO A 238 -17.55 6.22 -8.68
CA PRO A 238 -18.51 5.80 -9.71
C PRO A 238 -19.77 6.67 -9.67
N ALA A 239 -20.45 6.81 -10.80
CA ALA A 239 -21.74 7.49 -10.86
C ALA A 239 -22.83 6.58 -10.30
N MET A 240 -23.66 7.08 -9.38
CA MET A 240 -24.82 6.34 -8.90
C MET A 240 -25.97 6.54 -9.87
N VAL A 241 -26.46 5.43 -10.42
CA VAL A 241 -27.38 5.45 -11.55
C VAL A 241 -28.57 4.55 -11.35
N LYS A 242 -29.64 4.88 -12.06
CA LYS A 242 -30.84 4.07 -12.22
C LYS A 242 -30.83 3.43 -13.61
N VAL A 243 -30.94 2.12 -13.64
CA VAL A 243 -30.77 1.32 -14.87
C VAL A 243 -32.09 0.67 -15.27
N VAL A 244 -32.36 0.60 -16.57
CA VAL A 244 -33.53 -0.09 -17.10
C VAL A 244 -33.32 -1.59 -17.05
N THR A 245 -34.33 -2.32 -16.59
CA THR A 245 -34.41 -3.77 -16.71
C THR A 245 -35.68 -4.15 -17.45
N GLN A 246 -35.58 -5.03 -18.45
CA GLN A 246 -36.78 -5.60 -19.07
C GLN A 246 -37.39 -6.67 -18.16
N SER A 247 -38.68 -6.51 -17.88
CA SER A 247 -39.52 -7.55 -17.30
C SER A 247 -39.64 -8.69 -18.32
N SER A 248 -39.24 -9.91 -17.92
CA SER A 248 -39.36 -11.13 -18.74
C SER A 248 -40.71 -11.79 -18.57
#